data_AF-A0A1F2VKX6-F1
#
_entry.id   AF-A0A1F2VKX6-F1
#
_cell.length_a   1.000
_cell.length_b   1.000
_cell.length_c   1.000
_cell.angle_alpha   90.00
_cell.angle_beta   90.00
_cell.angle_gamma   90.00
#
_symmetry.space_group_name_H-M   'P 1'
#
loop_
_entity.id
_entity.type
_entity.pdbx_description
1 polymer ?
#
loop_
_entity_poly.entity_id
_entity_poly.type
_entity_poly.pdbx_seq_one_letter_code
_entity_poly.pdbx_strand_id
1 'polypeptide(L)'
;MSFESRILVFSERFLSNRTCELIVAPALADLQFDPGARPHRRAANRFAVLRAVAGGLRDDVARGSGGFIALTLMPACYYFFLLVIYLDFFETSRGFFALASLILVLSLGPAAACFWPSRHTAGPVD
;
A
#
# COMPACT_ATOMS: atom_id res chain seq x y z
N MET A 1 18.81 -2.18 15.98
CA MET A 1 17.41 -1.73 15.82
C MET A 1 16.46 -2.87 16.18
N SER A 2 15.53 -2.62 17.09
CA SER A 2 14.46 -3.58 17.46
C SER A 2 13.38 -3.62 16.37
N PHE A 3 12.60 -4.70 16.34
CA PHE A 3 11.46 -4.85 15.42
C PHE A 3 10.46 -3.68 15.54
N GLU A 4 10.16 -3.26 16.77
CA GLU A 4 9.28 -2.12 17.08
C GLU A 4 9.82 -0.82 16.49
N SER A 5 11.12 -0.53 16.65
CA SER A 5 11.74 0.68 16.08
C SER A 5 11.67 0.71 14.55
N ARG A 6 11.74 -0.45 13.88
CA ARG A 6 11.60 -0.52 12.42
C ARG A 6 10.17 -0.29 11.97
N ILE A 7 9.19 -0.83 12.70
CA ILE A 7 7.77 -0.61 12.39
C ILE A 7 7.40 0.84 12.62
N LEU A 8 7.87 1.45 13.71
CA LEU A 8 7.57 2.83 14.05
C LEU A 8 8.12 3.79 12.98
N VAL A 9 9.38 3.62 12.57
CA VAL A 9 9.97 4.40 11.46
C VAL A 9 9.25 4.15 10.14
N PHE A 10 8.80 2.92 9.89
CA PHE A 10 7.99 2.61 8.72
C PHE A 10 6.62 3.29 8.80
N SER A 11 5.89 3.19 9.90
CA SER A 11 4.56 3.78 10.05
C SER A 11 4.60 5.30 10.00
N GLU A 12 5.59 5.95 10.59
CA GLU A 12 5.76 7.41 10.50
C GLU A 12 6.03 7.88 9.07
N ARG A 13 6.69 7.04 8.27
CA ARG A 13 7.03 7.36 6.88
C ARG A 13 5.95 6.97 5.88
N PHE A 14 5.16 5.95 6.21
CA PHE A 14 4.23 5.30 5.28
C PHE A 14 2.75 5.47 5.66
N LEU A 15 2.40 5.87 6.87
CA LEU A 15 1.00 6.04 7.31
C LEU A 15 0.73 7.48 7.73
N SER A 16 -0.55 7.88 7.67
CA SER A 16 -1.01 9.13 8.27
C SER A 16 -0.80 9.11 9.78
N ASN A 17 -0.53 10.28 10.39
CA ASN A 17 -0.39 10.41 11.85
C ASN A 17 -1.59 9.80 12.58
N ARG A 18 -2.81 10.07 12.08
CA ARG A 18 -4.04 9.52 12.65
C ARG A 18 -4.09 7.99 12.59
N THR A 19 -3.63 7.40 11.49
CA THR A 19 -3.62 5.95 11.28
C THR A 19 -2.50 5.29 12.08
N CYS A 20 -1.35 5.96 12.21
CA CYS A 20 -0.27 5.54 13.09
C CYS A 20 -0.71 5.54 14.56
N GLU A 21 -1.36 6.60 15.03
CA GLU A 21 -1.83 6.74 16.42
C GLU A 21 -3.00 5.80 16.76
N LEU A 22 -3.94 5.60 15.84
CA LEU A 22 -5.15 4.81 16.13
C LEU A 22 -4.99 3.31 15.85
N ILE A 23 -4.06 2.90 14.98
CA ILE A 23 -3.93 1.50 14.55
C ILE A 23 -2.58 0.92 14.94
N VAL A 24 -1.48 1.63 14.66
CA VAL A 24 -0.13 1.07 14.86
C VAL A 24 0.34 1.20 16.30
N ALA A 25 0.11 2.35 16.95
CA ALA A 25 0.54 2.58 18.33
C ALA A 25 -0.10 1.60 19.34
N PRO A 26 -1.42 1.30 19.28
CA PRO A 26 -2.02 0.30 20.15
C PRO A 26 -1.48 -1.11 19.88
N ALA A 27 -1.28 -1.48 18.61
CA ALA A 27 -0.73 -2.78 18.25
C ALA A 27 0.72 -2.98 18.73
N LEU A 28 1.53 -1.91 18.71
CA LEU A 28 2.87 -1.92 19.29
C LEU A 28 2.83 -1.98 20.83
N ALA A 29 1.90 -1.27 21.47
CA ALA A 29 1.71 -1.35 22.91
C ALA A 29 1.36 -2.78 23.34
N ASP A 30 0.39 -3.42 22.67
CA ASP A 30 0.00 -4.81 22.93
C ASP A 30 1.18 -5.79 22.77
N LEU A 31 2.08 -5.53 21.81
CA LEU A 31 3.29 -6.33 21.62
C LEU A 31 4.29 -6.17 22.78
N GLN A 32 4.38 -4.97 23.37
CA GLN A 32 5.29 -4.66 24.47
C GLN A 32 4.79 -5.16 25.83
N PHE A 33 3.47 -5.23 26.04
CA PHE A 33 2.86 -5.70 27.29
C PHE A 33 2.86 -7.24 27.45
N ASP A 34 3.33 -8.02 26.46
CA ASP A 34 3.47 -9.50 26.56
C ASP A 34 4.95 -9.98 26.49
N PRO A 35 5.84 -9.56 27.42
CA PRO A 35 7.26 -9.89 27.37
C PRO A 35 7.56 -11.36 27.72
N GLY A 36 6.62 -12.08 28.35
CA GLY A 36 6.75 -13.47 28.77
C GLY A 36 6.25 -14.51 27.75
N ALA A 37 5.81 -14.08 26.58
CA ALA A 37 5.22 -14.96 25.57
C ALA A 37 6.21 -16.01 25.04
N ARG A 38 5.74 -17.26 24.91
CA ARG A 38 6.46 -18.33 24.19
C ARG A 38 6.87 -17.85 22.79
N PRO A 39 8.00 -18.30 22.22
CA PRO A 39 8.54 -17.79 20.95
C PRO A 39 7.53 -17.82 19.79
N HIS A 40 6.66 -18.83 19.74
CA HIS A 40 5.58 -18.90 18.75
C HIS A 40 4.52 -17.81 18.91
N ARG A 41 4.12 -17.49 20.14
CA ARG A 41 3.14 -16.44 20.44
C ARG A 41 3.73 -15.06 20.15
N ARG A 42 5.04 -14.88 20.41
CA ARG A 42 5.76 -13.66 20.02
C ARG A 42 5.79 -13.45 18.50
N ALA A 43 5.98 -14.51 17.71
CA ALA A 43 5.90 -14.42 16.25
C ALA A 43 4.47 -14.09 15.76
N ALA A 44 3.44 -14.69 16.36
CA ALA A 44 2.04 -14.39 16.06
C ALA A 44 1.70 -12.92 16.38
N ASN A 45 2.13 -12.40 17.53
CA ASN A 45 1.91 -11.00 17.90
C ASN A 45 2.63 -10.05 16.91
N ARG A 46 3.86 -10.35 16.49
CA ARG A 46 4.55 -9.58 15.45
C ARG A 46 3.79 -9.58 14.12
N PHE A 47 3.21 -10.70 13.73
CA PHE A 47 2.39 -10.80 12.53
C PHE A 47 1.09 -9.99 12.67
N ALA A 48 0.49 -9.96 13.86
CA ALA A 48 -0.67 -9.12 14.14
C ALA A 48 -0.35 -7.62 13.96
N VAL A 49 0.83 -7.16 14.42
CA VAL A 49 1.29 -5.79 14.17
C VAL A 49 1.48 -5.51 12.68
N LEU A 50 2.12 -6.43 11.93
CA LEU A 50 2.26 -6.27 10.47
C LEU A 50 0.90 -6.23 9.77
N ARG A 51 -0.06 -7.05 10.21
CA ARG A 51 -1.43 -7.02 9.68
C ARG A 51 -2.14 -5.71 10.00
N ALA A 52 -1.94 -5.15 11.19
CA ALA A 52 -2.49 -3.85 11.57
C ALA A 52 -1.91 -2.73 10.70
N VAL A 53 -0.59 -2.74 10.47
CA VAL A 53 0.09 -1.80 9.54
C VAL A 53 -0.46 -1.93 8.12
N ALA A 54 -0.61 -3.16 7.61
CA ALA A 54 -1.19 -3.40 6.28
C ALA A 54 -2.67 -2.97 6.19
N GLY A 55 -3.43 -3.13 7.28
CA GLY A 55 -4.82 -2.65 7.38
C GLY A 55 -4.91 -1.13 7.37
N GLY A 56 -4.05 -0.44 8.13
CA GLY A 56 -3.95 1.02 8.12
C GLY A 56 -3.52 1.56 6.77
N LEU A 57 -2.58 0.89 6.10
CA LEU A 57 -2.15 1.22 4.75
C LEU A 57 -3.33 1.17 3.77
N ARG A 58 -4.15 0.13 3.86
CA ARG A 58 -5.34 -0.01 3.02
C ARG A 58 -6.37 1.08 3.29
N ASP A 59 -6.59 1.46 4.55
CA ASP A 59 -7.54 2.52 4.91
C ASP A 59 -7.07 3.90 4.40
N ASP A 60 -5.77 4.20 4.55
CA ASP A 60 -5.18 5.44 4.04
C ASP A 60 -5.25 5.53 2.52
N VAL A 61 -4.97 4.43 1.81
CA VAL A 61 -5.12 4.35 0.34
C VAL A 61 -6.58 4.48 -0.07
N ALA A 62 -7.52 3.88 0.66
CA ALA A 62 -8.95 3.98 0.36
C ALA A 62 -9.48 5.41 0.52
N ARG A 63 -9.00 6.15 1.53
CA ARG A 63 -9.37 7.57 1.74
C ARG A 63 -8.75 8.50 0.71
N GLY A 64 -7.55 8.17 0.23
CA GLY A 64 -6.85 8.87 -0.85
C GLY A 64 -7.25 8.42 -2.27
N SER A 65 -8.23 7.52 -2.39
CA SER A 65 -8.55 6.82 -3.63
C SER A 65 -8.94 7.73 -4.78
N GLY A 66 -9.55 8.90 -4.55
CA GLY A 66 -9.92 9.84 -5.61
C GLY A 66 -8.72 10.32 -6.43
N GLY A 67 -7.64 10.74 -5.77
CA GLY A 67 -6.41 11.19 -6.44
C GLY A 67 -5.63 10.03 -7.06
N PHE A 68 -5.57 8.89 -6.37
CA PHE A 68 -4.92 7.68 -6.87
C PHE A 68 -5.64 7.10 -8.10
N ILE A 69 -6.98 7.08 -8.10
CA ILE A 69 -7.80 6.67 -9.25
C ILE A 69 -7.56 7.64 -10.41
N ALA A 70 -7.56 8.96 -10.19
CA ALA A 70 -7.29 9.91 -11.26
C ALA A 70 -5.88 9.72 -11.88
N LEU A 71 -4.86 9.49 -11.05
CA LEU A 71 -3.47 9.27 -11.48
C LEU A 71 -3.25 7.92 -12.18
N THR A 72 -4.04 6.89 -11.84
CA THR A 72 -3.97 5.57 -12.48
C THR A 72 -4.84 5.48 -13.73
N LEU A 73 -5.96 6.20 -13.78
CA LEU A 73 -6.92 6.14 -14.87
C LEU A 73 -6.33 6.67 -16.18
N MET A 74 -5.57 7.77 -16.13
CA MET A 74 -4.97 8.36 -17.33
C MET A 74 -3.98 7.41 -18.04
N PRO A 75 -2.97 6.82 -17.36
CA PRO A 75 -2.11 5.82 -17.99
C PRO A 75 -2.84 4.52 -18.31
N ALA A 76 -3.80 4.07 -17.49
CA ALA A 76 -4.58 2.87 -17.77
C ALA A 76 -5.40 3.00 -19.06
N CYS A 77 -6.07 4.14 -19.28
CA CYS A 77 -6.79 4.44 -20.52
C CYS A 77 -5.84 4.43 -21.73
N TYR A 78 -4.66 5.04 -21.61
CA TYR A 78 -3.67 5.10 -22.69
C TYR A 78 -3.18 3.69 -23.08
N TYR A 79 -2.78 2.88 -22.10
CA TYR A 79 -2.28 1.54 -22.38
C TYR A 79 -3.37 0.55 -22.77
N PHE A 80 -4.60 0.71 -22.27
CA PHE A 80 -5.74 -0.08 -22.72
C PHE A 80 -6.02 0.18 -24.20
N PHE A 81 -5.97 1.43 -24.63
CA PHE A 81 -6.13 1.80 -26.04
C PHE A 81 -5.04 1.17 -26.92
N LEU A 82 -3.78 1.20 -26.48
CA LEU A 82 -2.69 0.48 -27.16
C LEU A 82 -2.94 -1.03 -27.23
N LEU A 83 -3.40 -1.64 -26.14
CA LEU A 83 -3.66 -3.07 -26.08
C LEU A 83 -4.82 -3.49 -27.00
N VAL A 84 -5.83 -2.62 -27.19
CA VAL A 84 -6.91 -2.84 -28.17
C VAL A 84 -6.39 -2.71 -29.61
N ILE A 85 -5.49 -1.76 -29.90
CA ILE A 85 -4.90 -1.60 -31.25
C ILE A 85 -4.01 -2.80 -31.62
N TYR A 86 -3.26 -3.34 -30.66
CA TYR A 86 -2.35 -4.46 -30.88
C TYR A 86 -2.99 -5.84 -30.70
N LEU A 87 -4.32 -5.91 -30.51
CA LEU A 87 -5.03 -7.15 -30.18
C LEU A 87 -4.92 -8.19 -31.30
N ASP A 88 -4.91 -7.74 -32.55
CA ASP A 88 -4.71 -8.59 -33.75
C ASP A 88 -3.28 -9.15 -33.88
N PHE A 89 -2.31 -8.60 -33.14
CA PHE A 89 -0.91 -9.04 -33.17
C PHE A 89 -0.64 -10.20 -32.19
N PHE A 90 -1.56 -10.46 -31.25
CA PHE A 90 -1.42 -11.51 -30.26
C PHE A 90 -2.13 -12.79 -30.71
N GLU A 91 -1.42 -13.65 -31.44
CA GLU A 91 -1.93 -14.99 -31.79
C GLU A 91 -2.13 -15.90 -30.57
N THR A 92 -1.49 -15.59 -29.43
CA THR A 92 -1.51 -16.42 -28.23
C THR A 92 -2.03 -15.65 -27.01
N SER A 93 -3.05 -16.20 -26.34
CA SER A 93 -3.64 -15.64 -25.10
C SER A 93 -2.61 -15.38 -24.00
N ARG A 94 -1.52 -16.16 -23.94
CA ARG A 94 -0.41 -15.95 -22.99
C ARG A 94 0.33 -14.63 -23.22
N GLY A 95 0.53 -14.23 -24.48
CA GLY A 95 1.18 -12.95 -24.81
C GLY A 95 0.34 -11.75 -24.39
N PHE A 96 -0.98 -11.86 -24.58
CA PHE A 96 -1.96 -10.88 -24.12
C PHE A 96 -1.91 -10.70 -22.59
N PHE A 97 -1.98 -11.79 -21.82
CA PHE A 97 -1.93 -11.70 -20.36
C PHE A 97 -0.57 -11.19 -19.84
N ALA A 98 0.54 -11.56 -20.50
CA ALA A 98 1.87 -11.05 -20.15
C ALA A 98 1.97 -9.53 -20.38
N LEU A 99 1.49 -9.04 -21.53
CA LEU A 99 1.48 -7.61 -21.82
C LEU A 99 0.52 -6.85 -20.89
N ALA A 100 -0.68 -7.38 -20.66
CA ALA A 100 -1.67 -6.78 -19.75
C ALA A 100 -1.13 -6.66 -18.32
N SER A 101 -0.45 -7.69 -17.81
CA SER A 101 0.18 -7.64 -16.49
C SER A 101 1.35 -6.65 -16.44
N LEU A 102 2.18 -6.56 -17.48
CA LEU A 102 3.25 -5.58 -17.60
C LEU A 102 2.70 -4.13 -17.59
N ILE A 103 1.63 -3.88 -18.35
CA ILE A 103 0.91 -2.60 -18.39
C ILE A 103 0.34 -2.25 -17.02
N LEU A 104 -0.23 -3.22 -16.32
CA LEU A 104 -0.78 -3.03 -14.98
C LEU A 104 0.33 -2.64 -13.98
N VAL A 105 1.49 -3.29 -14.05
CA VAL A 105 2.65 -2.93 -13.22
C VAL A 105 3.20 -1.54 -13.59
N LEU A 106 3.30 -1.22 -14.89
CA LEU A 106 3.80 0.07 -15.39
C LEU A 106 2.84 1.24 -15.14
N SER A 107 1.55 0.98 -14.94
CA SER A 107 0.56 2.01 -14.61
C SER A 107 0.41 2.20 -13.10
N LEU A 108 0.41 1.11 -12.32
CA LEU A 108 0.32 1.17 -10.87
C LEU A 108 1.62 1.61 -10.21
N GLY A 109 2.78 1.23 -10.76
CA GLY A 109 4.09 1.54 -10.18
C GLY A 109 4.35 3.04 -10.04
N PRO A 110 4.23 3.84 -11.11
CA PRO A 110 4.39 5.28 -11.07
C PRO A 110 3.28 5.97 -10.27
N ALA A 111 2.03 5.50 -10.36
CA ALA A 111 0.95 6.08 -9.55
C ALA A 111 1.19 5.85 -8.05
N ALA A 112 1.65 4.66 -7.65
CA ALA A 112 2.09 4.41 -6.29
C ALA A 112 3.28 5.30 -5.94
N ALA A 113 4.33 5.34 -6.77
CA ALA A 113 5.52 6.14 -6.51
C ALA A 113 5.30 7.66 -6.47
N CYS A 114 4.30 8.19 -7.18
CA CYS A 114 3.94 9.61 -7.20
C CYS A 114 2.92 9.98 -6.11
N PHE A 115 2.03 9.05 -5.75
CA PHE A 115 1.11 9.22 -4.63
C PHE A 115 1.84 9.12 -3.28
N TRP A 116 2.99 8.42 -3.25
CA TRP A 116 3.67 8.05 -2.01
C TRP A 116 4.60 9.07 -1.35
N PRO A 117 5.21 10.08 -1.99
CA PRO A 117 6.18 10.91 -1.32
C PRO A 117 5.67 12.34 -1.28
N SER A 118 4.95 12.63 -0.20
CA SER A 118 4.61 13.95 0.35
C SER A 118 3.11 14.17 0.40
N ARG A 119 2.55 13.87 1.57
CA ARG A 119 1.68 14.79 2.30
C ARG A 119 0.79 15.61 1.36
N HIS A 120 -0.42 15.12 1.11
CA HIS A 120 -1.52 16.05 1.26
C HIS A 120 -1.39 16.58 2.69
N THR A 121 -0.75 17.76 2.78
CA THR A 121 -1.03 18.78 3.78
C THR A 121 -2.44 18.54 4.25
N ALA A 122 -2.61 18.19 5.52
CA ALA A 122 -3.91 18.14 6.15
C ALA A 122 -4.67 19.38 5.65
N GLY A 123 -5.67 19.17 4.79
CA GLY A 123 -6.64 20.22 4.53
C GLY A 123 -7.18 20.58 5.91
N PRO A 124 -7.28 21.87 6.25
CA PRO A 124 -7.85 22.27 7.52
C PRO A 124 -9.20 21.55 7.67
N VAL A 125 -9.39 20.94 8.84
CA VAL A 125 -10.67 20.37 9.23
C VAL A 125 -11.58 21.57 9.47
N ASP A 126 -12.52 21.79 8.55
CA ASP A 126 -13.72 22.60 8.80
C ASP A 126 -14.77 21.75 9.53
#